data_AF-A0A2A4WTA5-F1
#
_entry.id   AF-A0A2A4WTA5-F1
#
_cell.length_a   1.000
_cell.length_b   1.000
_cell.length_c   1.000
_cell.angle_alpha   90.00
_cell.angle_beta   90.00
_cell.angle_gamma   90.00
#
_symmetry.space_group_name_H-M   'P 1'
#
loop_
_entity.id
_entity.type
_entity.pdbx_description
1 polymer ?
#
loop_
_entity_poly.entity_id
_entity_poly.type
_entity_poly.pdbx_seq_one_letter_code
_entity_poly.pdbx_strand_id
1 'polypeptide(L)'
;MQLFNSVLANLKTRPHWMNALMLFCAYMTFIYLPWDVLLKPLSEDQEVWFGLLFTGWAAKAGGLLHWAVYGAGFWGFWKMRTWMFPWAALYTAQIAAGMFVWSFLDARGSGVTTGLLVAIPFLALAAALWRTSYFKPAKKVAEPIEPQ
;
A
#
# COMPACT_ATOMS: atom_id res chain seq x y z
N MET A 1 -24.68 -15.65 9.79
CA MET A 1 -24.93 -14.36 10.48
C MET A 1 -23.75 -13.89 11.32
N GLN A 2 -23.16 -14.73 12.19
CA GLN A 2 -22.03 -14.30 13.06
C GLN A 2 -20.80 -13.80 12.30
N LEU A 3 -20.34 -14.51 11.26
CA LEU A 3 -19.19 -14.10 10.45
C LEU A 3 -19.39 -12.70 9.82
N PHE A 4 -20.57 -12.46 9.27
CA PHE A 4 -20.91 -11.17 8.65
C PHE A 4 -20.87 -10.02 9.66
N ASN A 5 -21.40 -10.25 10.86
CA ASN A 5 -21.36 -9.27 11.94
C ASN A 5 -19.91 -8.99 12.41
N SER A 6 -19.05 -10.02 12.47
CA SER A 6 -17.64 -9.86 12.79
C SER A 6 -16.88 -9.06 11.72
N VAL A 7 -17.17 -9.29 10.43
CA VAL A 7 -16.59 -8.51 9.32
C VAL A 7 -17.03 -7.05 9.41
N LEU A 8 -18.33 -6.79 9.56
CA LEU A 8 -18.85 -5.44 9.72
C LEU A 8 -18.26 -4.72 10.93
N ALA A 9 -18.11 -5.42 12.06
CA ALA A 9 -17.46 -4.87 13.25
C ALA A 9 -16.00 -4.50 12.97
N ASN A 10 -15.25 -5.34 12.24
CA ASN A 10 -13.87 -5.02 11.85
C ASN A 10 -13.82 -3.79 10.94
N LEU A 11 -14.71 -3.66 9.95
CA LEU A 11 -14.73 -2.51 9.05
C LEU A 11 -15.00 -1.19 9.80
N LYS A 12 -15.73 -1.23 10.91
CA LYS A 12 -15.99 -0.05 11.76
C LYS A 12 -14.77 0.40 12.60
N THR A 13 -13.71 -0.38 12.69
CA THR A 13 -12.52 -0.05 13.51
C THR A 13 -11.68 1.09 12.94
N ARG A 14 -11.86 1.42 11.65
CA ARG A 14 -11.02 2.39 10.92
C ARG A 14 -11.86 3.23 9.96
N PRO A 15 -11.37 4.43 9.57
CA PRO A 15 -12.05 5.28 8.59
C PRO A 15 -12.23 4.60 7.23
N HIS A 16 -13.21 5.08 6.46
CA HIS A 16 -13.55 4.51 5.15
C HIS A 16 -12.38 4.49 4.15
N TRP A 17 -11.52 5.51 4.15
CA TRP A 17 -10.36 5.55 3.25
C TRP A 17 -9.35 4.43 3.57
N MET A 18 -9.16 4.07 4.85
CA MET A 18 -8.30 2.93 5.23
C MET A 18 -8.94 1.59 4.85
N ASN A 19 -10.27 1.50 4.93
CA ASN A 19 -10.98 0.33 4.40
C ASN A 19 -10.80 0.19 2.89
N ALA A 20 -10.85 1.30 2.15
CA ALA A 20 -10.60 1.29 0.71
C ALA A 20 -9.19 0.77 0.40
N LEU A 21 -8.15 1.24 1.12
CA LEU A 21 -6.79 0.71 0.96
C LEU A 21 -6.67 -0.77 1.32
N MET A 22 -7.30 -1.19 2.42
CA MET A 22 -7.30 -2.59 2.82
C MET A 22 -7.93 -3.49 1.74
N LEU A 23 -9.08 -3.08 1.21
CA LEU A 23 -9.78 -3.83 0.17
C LEU A 23 -9.01 -3.82 -1.15
N PHE A 24 -8.35 -2.71 -1.48
CA PHE A 24 -7.41 -2.65 -2.60
C PHE A 24 -6.27 -3.66 -2.43
N CYS A 25 -5.63 -3.68 -1.26
CA CYS A 25 -4.60 -4.69 -0.95
C CYS A 25 -5.16 -6.13 -1.06
N ALA A 26 -6.37 -6.38 -0.54
CA ALA A 26 -7.01 -7.68 -0.62
C ALA A 26 -7.23 -8.11 -2.09
N TYR A 27 -7.76 -7.20 -2.92
CA TYR A 27 -7.94 -7.44 -4.36
C TYR A 27 -6.61 -7.77 -5.04
N MET A 28 -5.57 -6.97 -4.78
CA MET A 28 -4.25 -7.20 -5.37
C MET A 28 -3.68 -8.55 -4.96
N THR A 29 -3.81 -8.93 -3.70
CA THR A 29 -3.26 -10.19 -3.14
C THR A 29 -4.01 -11.44 -3.60
N PHE A 30 -5.34 -11.41 -3.65
CA PHE A 30 -6.12 -12.63 -3.87
C PHE A 30 -6.64 -12.78 -5.30
N ILE A 31 -6.63 -11.72 -6.10
CA ILE A 31 -7.23 -11.73 -7.44
C ILE A 31 -6.18 -11.35 -8.48
N TYR A 32 -5.62 -10.14 -8.41
CA TYR A 32 -4.77 -9.62 -9.48
C TYR A 32 -3.41 -10.33 -9.56
N LEU A 33 -2.64 -10.37 -8.47
CA LEU A 33 -1.28 -10.92 -8.50
C LEU A 33 -1.18 -12.44 -8.66
N PRO A 34 -2.13 -13.26 -8.16
CA PRO A 34 -2.15 -14.67 -8.52
C PRO A 34 -2.24 -14.87 -10.03
N TRP A 35 -3.07 -14.09 -10.72
CA TRP A 35 -3.15 -14.14 -12.18
C TRP A 35 -1.87 -13.60 -12.84
N ASP A 36 -1.42 -12.41 -12.43
CA ASP A 36 -0.25 -11.73 -13.03
C ASP A 36 1.04 -12.54 -12.83
N VAL A 37 1.24 -13.16 -11.67
CA VAL A 37 2.49 -13.89 -11.36
C VAL A 37 2.44 -15.34 -11.83
N LEU A 38 1.28 -16.01 -11.79
CA LEU A 38 1.22 -17.46 -12.08
C LEU A 38 0.77 -17.78 -13.50
N LEU A 39 -0.15 -16.99 -14.06
CA LEU A 39 -0.83 -17.32 -15.33
C LEU A 39 -0.35 -16.49 -16.50
N LYS A 40 0.08 -15.25 -16.27
CA LYS A 40 0.56 -14.36 -17.32
C LYS A 40 1.81 -14.91 -18.00
N PRO A 41 1.89 -14.85 -19.35
CA PRO A 41 3.07 -15.26 -20.09
C PRO A 41 4.28 -14.38 -19.77
N LEU A 42 5.47 -15.01 -19.63
CA LEU A 42 6.72 -14.30 -19.35
C LEU A 42 7.09 -13.23 -20.39
N SER A 43 6.68 -13.43 -21.65
CA SER A 43 6.90 -12.47 -22.75
C SER A 43 6.12 -11.17 -22.59
N GLU A 44 5.07 -11.18 -21.78
CA GLU A 44 4.20 -10.02 -21.50
C GLU A 44 4.48 -9.43 -20.12
N ASP A 45 5.39 -10.03 -19.34
CA ASP A 45 5.70 -9.58 -17.99
C ASP A 45 6.44 -8.24 -18.03
N GLN A 46 5.76 -7.25 -17.47
CA GLN A 46 6.21 -5.88 -17.26
C GLN A 46 5.86 -5.51 -15.83
N GLU A 47 6.85 -5.04 -15.09
CA GLU A 47 6.68 -4.63 -13.70
C GLU A 47 7.47 -3.35 -13.46
N VAL A 48 6.91 -2.44 -12.68
CA VAL A 48 7.53 -1.14 -12.44
C VAL A 48 7.94 -1.02 -10.99
N TRP A 49 9.23 -0.86 -10.75
CA TRP A 49 9.78 -0.57 -9.43
C TRP A 49 10.52 0.76 -9.46
N PHE A 50 10.17 1.66 -8.54
CA PHE A 50 10.78 3.00 -8.44
C PHE A 50 10.69 3.82 -9.75
N GLY A 51 9.71 3.53 -10.62
CA GLY A 51 9.57 4.18 -11.93
C GLY A 51 10.45 3.60 -13.03
N LEU A 52 11.15 2.50 -12.79
CA LEU A 52 11.91 1.76 -13.79
C LEU A 52 11.13 0.53 -14.27
N LEU A 53 11.05 0.34 -15.58
CA LEU A 53 10.45 -0.83 -16.19
C LEU A 53 11.39 -2.03 -16.12
N PHE A 54 10.92 -3.12 -15.53
CA PHE A 54 11.53 -4.44 -15.62
C PHE A 54 10.70 -5.31 -16.56
N THR A 55 11.37 -6.27 -17.21
CA THR A 55 10.71 -7.22 -18.12
C THR A 55 11.15 -8.66 -17.83
N GLY A 56 10.33 -9.63 -18.27
CA GLY A 56 10.63 -11.06 -18.15
C GLY A 56 10.81 -11.51 -16.69
N TRP A 57 11.86 -12.28 -16.40
CA TRP A 57 12.06 -12.87 -15.07
C TRP A 57 12.25 -11.83 -13.95
N ALA A 58 12.89 -10.70 -14.26
CA ALA A 58 13.04 -9.61 -13.30
C ALA A 58 11.68 -9.01 -12.94
N ALA A 59 10.79 -8.86 -13.93
CA ALA A 59 9.42 -8.42 -13.69
C ALA A 59 8.64 -9.43 -12.85
N LYS A 60 8.75 -10.73 -13.14
CA LYS A 60 8.06 -11.79 -12.38
C LYS A 60 8.52 -11.85 -10.92
N ALA A 61 9.82 -11.68 -10.66
CA ALA A 61 10.34 -11.55 -9.30
C ALA A 61 9.82 -10.28 -8.61
N GLY A 62 9.73 -9.16 -9.34
CA GLY A 62 9.10 -7.93 -8.87
C GLY A 62 7.62 -8.11 -8.53
N GLY A 63 6.86 -8.84 -9.33
CA GLY A 63 5.45 -9.17 -9.08
C GLY A 63 5.27 -10.01 -7.81
N LEU A 64 6.16 -10.98 -7.56
CA LEU A 64 6.19 -11.73 -6.29
C LEU A 64 6.46 -10.82 -5.08
N LEU A 65 7.37 -9.85 -5.21
CA LEU A 65 7.62 -8.87 -4.15
C LEU A 65 6.40 -7.97 -3.92
N HIS A 66 5.74 -7.51 -4.98
CA HIS A 66 4.49 -6.78 -4.86
C HIS A 66 3.44 -7.61 -4.14
N TRP A 67 3.36 -8.91 -4.43
CA TRP A 67 2.41 -9.80 -3.79
C TRP A 67 2.63 -9.87 -2.28
N ALA A 68 3.88 -10.00 -1.86
CA ALA A 68 4.24 -9.95 -0.45
C ALA A 68 3.84 -8.61 0.19
N VAL A 69 4.10 -7.48 -0.48
CA VAL A 69 3.76 -6.14 0.03
C VAL A 69 2.24 -5.94 0.17
N TYR A 70 1.44 -6.32 -0.82
CA TYR A 70 -0.02 -6.20 -0.73
C TYR A 70 -0.60 -7.17 0.30
N GLY A 71 -0.07 -8.39 0.43
CA GLY A 71 -0.52 -9.35 1.43
C GLY A 71 -0.22 -8.86 2.85
N ALA A 72 0.98 -8.32 3.05
CA ALA A 72 1.41 -7.63 4.25
C ALA A 72 0.50 -6.43 4.55
N GLY A 73 0.18 -5.61 3.55
CA GLY A 73 -0.73 -4.48 3.66
C GLY A 73 -2.14 -4.88 4.08
N PHE A 74 -2.74 -5.86 3.41
CA PHE A 74 -4.06 -6.39 3.75
C PHE A 74 -4.11 -6.87 5.21
N TRP A 75 -3.16 -7.71 5.61
CA TRP A 75 -3.09 -8.21 6.98
C TRP A 75 -2.86 -7.10 8.00
N GLY A 76 -1.97 -6.16 7.69
CA GLY A 76 -1.63 -5.03 8.54
C GLY A 76 -2.82 -4.11 8.78
N PHE A 77 -3.58 -3.77 7.74
CA PHE A 77 -4.84 -3.01 7.89
C PHE A 77 -5.92 -3.82 8.61
N TRP A 78 -6.08 -5.11 8.30
CA TRP A 78 -7.11 -5.97 8.91
C TRP A 78 -6.93 -6.12 10.42
N LYS A 79 -5.68 -6.29 10.86
CA LYS A 79 -5.29 -6.46 12.27
C LYS A 79 -4.81 -5.17 12.94
N MET A 80 -4.86 -4.03 12.24
CA MET A 80 -4.39 -2.72 12.73
C MET A 80 -3.00 -2.80 13.36
N ARG A 81 -2.06 -3.46 12.68
CA ARG A 81 -0.73 -3.74 13.23
C ARG A 81 0.10 -2.46 13.32
N THR A 82 0.87 -2.32 14.39
CA THR A 82 1.68 -1.13 14.63
C THR A 82 2.80 -0.92 13.61
N TRP A 83 3.36 -2.00 13.06
CA TRP A 83 4.40 -1.92 12.02
C TRP A 83 3.90 -1.33 10.69
N MET A 84 2.58 -1.17 10.49
CA MET A 84 2.06 -0.40 9.35
C MET A 84 2.56 1.05 9.34
N PHE A 85 2.85 1.61 10.52
CA PHE A 85 3.65 2.82 10.63
C PHE A 85 5.11 2.44 10.93
N PRO A 86 6.09 2.93 10.15
CA PRO A 86 5.98 3.90 9.05
C PRO A 86 5.81 3.26 7.66
N TRP A 87 5.85 1.93 7.54
CA TRP A 87 6.05 1.24 6.26
C TRP A 87 4.97 1.50 5.22
N ALA A 88 3.69 1.58 5.60
CA ALA A 88 2.61 1.87 4.67
C ALA A 88 2.76 3.28 4.05
N ALA A 89 3.18 4.25 4.85
CA ALA A 89 3.43 5.61 4.38
C ALA A 89 4.65 5.67 3.45
N LEU A 90 5.75 5.00 3.82
CA LEU A 90 6.98 4.95 3.01
C LEU A 90 6.74 4.27 1.66
N TYR A 91 6.02 3.15 1.64
CA TYR A 91 5.68 2.45 0.39
C TYR A 91 4.76 3.32 -0.49
N THR A 92 3.77 4.00 0.09
CA THR A 92 2.91 4.91 -0.69
C THR A 92 3.70 6.11 -1.25
N ALA A 93 4.67 6.64 -0.48
CA ALA A 93 5.57 7.68 -0.96
C ALA A 93 6.49 7.17 -2.09
N GLN A 94 6.97 5.92 -1.99
CA GLN A 94 7.72 5.26 -3.06
C GLN A 94 6.89 5.16 -4.35
N ILE A 95 5.61 4.78 -4.26
CA ILE A 95 4.70 4.75 -5.43
C ILE A 95 4.61 6.15 -6.05
N ALA A 96 4.39 7.19 -5.24
CA ALA A 96 4.32 8.56 -5.75
C ALA A 96 5.60 8.98 -6.48
N ALA A 97 6.77 8.68 -5.89
CA ALA A 97 8.06 8.94 -6.52
C ALA A 97 8.23 8.14 -7.82
N GLY A 98 7.82 6.87 -7.84
CA GLY A 98 7.87 6.03 -9.03
C GLY A 98 7.00 6.56 -10.17
N MET A 99 5.78 7.04 -9.88
CA MET A 99 4.90 7.65 -10.88
C MET A 99 5.50 8.94 -11.47
N PHE A 100 6.16 9.73 -10.62
CA PHE A 100 6.90 10.90 -11.07
C PHE A 100 8.06 10.48 -11.97
N VAL A 101 8.97 9.63 -11.49
CA VAL A 101 10.15 9.16 -12.24
C VAL A 101 9.76 8.54 -13.59
N TRP A 102 8.75 7.66 -13.61
CA TRP A 102 8.23 7.05 -14.83
C TRP A 102 7.82 8.07 -15.88
N SER A 103 7.13 9.14 -15.45
CA SER A 103 6.62 10.18 -16.35
C SER A 103 7.73 11.01 -17.01
N PHE A 104 8.96 10.96 -16.49
CA PHE A 104 10.14 11.59 -17.07
C PHE A 104 11.00 10.64 -17.91
N LEU A 105 11.17 9.40 -17.45
CA LEU A 105 12.17 8.49 -18.01
C LEU A 105 11.64 7.57 -19.11
N ASP A 106 10.35 7.23 -19.09
CA ASP A 106 9.77 6.32 -20.09
C ASP A 106 9.18 7.11 -21.26
N ALA A 107 9.42 6.66 -22.49
CA ALA A 107 8.88 7.29 -23.70
C ALA A 107 7.34 7.20 -23.79
N ARG A 108 6.71 6.28 -23.04
CA ARG A 108 5.26 6.19 -22.87
C ARG A 108 4.74 7.08 -21.74
N GLY A 109 5.64 7.77 -21.02
CA GLY A 109 5.30 8.74 -20.01
C GLY A 109 4.53 9.92 -20.61
N SER A 110 3.48 10.34 -19.92
CA SER A 110 2.56 11.40 -20.37
C SER A 110 3.06 12.82 -20.05
N GLY A 111 4.36 12.98 -19.81
CA GLY A 111 5.03 14.23 -19.48
C GLY A 111 4.86 14.68 -18.02
N VAL A 112 5.56 15.78 -17.69
CA VAL A 112 5.71 16.29 -16.31
C VAL A 112 4.39 16.66 -15.65
N THR A 113 3.49 17.31 -16.41
CA THR A 113 2.19 17.76 -15.91
C THR A 113 1.33 16.58 -15.48
N THR A 114 1.23 15.56 -16.32
CA THR A 114 0.46 14.35 -16.02
C THR A 114 1.10 13.55 -14.88
N GLY A 115 2.42 13.42 -14.86
CA GLY A 115 3.14 12.75 -13.77
C GLY A 115 2.91 13.39 -12.41
N LEU A 116 2.93 14.72 -12.33
CA LEU A 116 2.60 15.46 -11.11
C LEU A 116 1.14 15.27 -10.70
N LEU A 117 0.20 15.37 -11.64
CA LEU A 117 -1.22 15.17 -11.39
C LEU A 117 -1.51 13.77 -10.82
N VAL A 118 -0.82 12.74 -11.32
CA VAL A 118 -0.96 11.36 -10.83
C VAL A 118 -0.25 11.16 -9.48
N ALA A 119 0.91 11.78 -9.25
CA ALA A 119 1.66 11.61 -8.00
C ALA A 119 0.98 12.27 -6.78
N ILE A 120 0.27 13.39 -6.97
CA ILE A 120 -0.41 14.15 -5.91
C ILE A 120 -1.33 13.28 -5.02
N PRO A 121 -2.29 12.50 -5.55
CA PRO A 121 -3.16 11.68 -4.70
C PRO A 121 -2.37 10.66 -3.87
N PHE A 122 -1.30 10.07 -4.40
CA PHE A 122 -0.43 9.15 -3.65
C PHE A 122 0.38 9.88 -2.57
N LEU A 123 0.89 11.09 -2.84
CA LEU A 123 1.55 11.90 -1.81
C LEU A 123 0.60 12.30 -0.69
N ALA A 124 -0.63 12.70 -1.03
CA ALA A 124 -1.66 13.01 -0.05
C ALA A 124 -1.98 11.80 0.83
N LEU A 125 -2.08 10.62 0.22
CA LEU A 125 -2.30 9.36 0.93
C LEU A 125 -1.12 8.98 1.83
N ALA A 126 0.12 9.13 1.35
CA ALA A 126 1.32 8.90 2.13
C ALA A 126 1.38 9.83 3.36
N ALA A 127 1.06 11.12 3.17
CA ALA A 127 0.97 12.08 4.26
C ALA A 127 -0.13 11.73 5.27
N ALA A 128 -1.29 11.26 4.80
CA ALA A 128 -2.37 10.79 5.67
C ALA A 128 -1.95 9.56 6.50
N LEU A 129 -1.31 8.58 5.85
CA LEU A 129 -0.75 7.38 6.51
C LEU A 129 0.36 7.72 7.51
N TRP A 130 1.16 8.76 7.25
CA TRP A 130 2.19 9.20 8.19
C TRP A 130 1.61 9.86 9.45
N ARG A 131 0.55 10.65 9.27
CA ARG A 131 -0.08 11.43 10.34
C ARG A 131 -1.07 10.61 11.17
N THR A 132 -1.60 9.53 10.61
CA THR A 132 -2.57 8.67 11.28
C THR A 132 -2.08 8.20 12.66
N SER A 133 -2.96 8.24 13.67
CA SER A 133 -2.71 7.69 15.00
C SER A 133 -3.08 6.20 15.09
N TYR A 134 -3.85 5.69 14.13
CA TYR A 134 -4.43 4.34 14.16
C TYR A 134 -3.41 3.19 14.20
N PHE A 135 -2.18 3.42 13.75
CA PHE A 135 -1.09 2.44 13.81
C PHE A 135 -0.08 2.71 14.92
N LYS A 136 -0.24 3.80 15.69
CA LYS A 136 0.69 4.17 16.74
C LYS A 136 0.24 3.50 18.05
N PRO A 137 1.18 3.03 18.89
CA PRO A 137 0.83 2.55 20.22
C PRO A 137 0.08 3.64 21.00
N ALA A 138 -0.90 3.24 21.80
CA ALA A 138 -1.52 4.18 22.74
C ALA A 138 -0.44 4.77 23.64
N LYS A 139 -0.39 6.10 23.74
CA LYS A 139 0.53 6.80 24.63
C LYS A 139 0.17 6.38 26.06
N LYS A 140 1.06 5.64 26.74
CA LYS A 140 0.88 5.38 28.18
C LYS A 140 0.82 6.73 28.88
N VAL A 141 -0.32 7.05 29.48
CA VAL A 141 -0.45 8.22 30.35
C VAL A 141 0.41 7.91 31.58
N ALA A 142 1.38 8.77 31.89
CA ALA A 142 2.18 8.63 33.09
C ALA A 142 1.24 8.75 34.30
N GLU A 143 1.25 7.75 35.18
CA GLU A 143 0.52 7.82 36.44
C GLU A 143 1.04 9.00 37.28
N PRO A 144 0.17 9.77 37.94
CA PRO A 144 0.61 10.81 38.86
C PRO A 144 1.44 10.17 39.96
N ILE A 145 2.67 10.66 40.15
CA ILE A 145 3.50 10.31 41.29
C ILE A 145 2.81 10.90 42.52
N GLU A 146 2.20 10.04 43.35
CA GLU A 146 1.64 10.44 44.64
C GLU A 146 2.81 10.84 45.56
N PRO A 147 2.82 12.05 46.15
CA PRO A 147 3.83 12.42 47.13
C PRO A 147 3.63 11.60 48.41
N GLN A 148 4.71 10.93 48.84
CA GLN A 148 4.81 10.16 50.09
C GLN A 148 4.84 11.06 51.32
#